data_AF-A0A936HN93-F1
#
_entry.id   AF-A0A936HN93-F1
#
_cell.length_a   1.000
_cell.length_b   1.000
_cell.length_c   1.000
_cell.angle_alpha   90.00
_cell.angle_beta   90.00
_cell.angle_gamma   90.00
#
_symmetry.space_group_name_H-M   'P 1'
#
loop_
_entity.id
_entity.type
_entity.pdbx_description
1 polymer ?
#
loop_
_entity_poly.entity_id
_entity_poly.type
_entity_poly.pdbx_seq_one_letter_code
_entity_poly.pdbx_strand_id
1 'polypeptide(L)' 'MTPAEFARARQELGLRNADLARMLGLSEARAATTFWQWAAGRRRIDPAHALLMRAYLNGYRPADWPEKQTATRKERT' A
#
# COMPACT_ATOMS: atom_id res chain seq x y z
N MET A 1 -7.49 -11.52 -3.37
CA MET A 1 -7.09 -10.51 -4.36
C MET A 1 -5.99 -11.09 -5.22
N THR A 2 -6.04 -10.92 -6.54
CA THR A 2 -5.03 -11.40 -7.50
C THR A 2 -3.82 -10.46 -7.56
N PRO A 3 -2.68 -10.88 -8.13
CA PRO A 3 -1.52 -10.01 -8.33
C PRO A 3 -1.84 -8.74 -9.14
N ALA A 4 -2.63 -8.89 -10.21
CA ALA A 4 -3.06 -7.78 -11.06
C ALA A 4 -3.99 -6.81 -10.31
N GLU A 5 -4.94 -7.36 -9.54
CA GLU A 5 -5.80 -6.54 -8.68
C GLU A 5 -4.99 -5.76 -7.64
N PHE A 6 -3.98 -6.38 -7.02
CA PHE A 6 -3.11 -5.70 -6.05
C PHE A 6 -2.32 -4.55 -6.70
N ALA A 7 -1.73 -4.80 -7.86
CA ALA A 7 -0.96 -3.80 -8.59
C ALA A 7 -1.82 -2.59 -8.96
N ARG A 8 -3.03 -2.83 -9.46
CA ARG A 8 -4.02 -1.79 -9.78
C ARG A 8 -4.46 -1.04 -8.53
N ALA A 9 -4.82 -1.76 -7.46
CA ALA A 9 -5.27 -1.15 -6.22
C ALA A 9 -4.21 -0.20 -5.64
N ARG A 10 -2.93 -0.57 -5.70
CA ARG A 10 -1.82 0.30 -5.28
C ARG A 10 -1.75 1.61 -6.07
N GLN A 11 -1.97 1.54 -7.39
CA GLN A 11 -1.96 2.73 -8.24
C GLN A 11 -3.16 3.63 -7.92
N GLU A 12 -4.35 3.04 -7.75
CA GLU A 12 -5.58 3.79 -7.42
C GLU A 12 -5.50 4.46 -6.04
N LEU A 13 -4.89 3.79 -5.06
CA LEU A 13 -4.73 4.36 -3.72
C LEU A 13 -3.69 5.48 -3.65
N GLY A 14 -2.71 5.51 -4.57
CA GLY A 14 -1.70 6.57 -4.65
C GLY A 14 -0.81 6.70 -3.40
N LEU A 15 -0.73 5.67 -2.56
CA LEU A 15 0.02 5.67 -1.30
C LEU A 15 1.49 5.32 -1.50
N ARG A 16 2.37 5.87 -0.66
CA ARG A 16 3.77 5.46 -0.60
C ARG A 16 3.88 4.05 -0.01
N ASN A 17 4.96 3.33 -0.35
CA ASN A 17 5.20 1.97 0.15
C ASN A 17 5.23 1.93 1.68
N ALA A 18 5.89 2.91 2.30
CA ALA A 18 6.02 2.99 3.75
C ALA A 18 4.65 3.14 4.42
N ASP A 19 3.82 4.07 3.93
CA ASP A 19 2.50 4.32 4.52
C ASP A 19 1.58 3.09 4.39
N LEU A 20 1.53 2.50 3.19
CA LEU A 20 0.73 1.29 2.96
C LEU A 20 1.24 0.11 3.81
N ALA A 21 2.56 -0.01 3.99
CA ALA A 21 3.13 -1.08 4.82
C ALA A 21 2.73 -0.90 6.28
N ARG A 22 2.85 0.31 6.83
CA ARG A 22 2.42 0.62 8.20
C ARG A 22 0.96 0.27 8.43
N MET A 23 0.07 0.66 7.51
CA MET A 23 -1.36 0.38 7.61
C MET A 23 -1.69 -1.12 7.48
N LEU A 24 -0.90 -1.86 6.71
CA LEU A 24 -1.02 -3.32 6.60
C LEU A 24 -0.27 -4.07 7.72
N GLY A 25 0.36 -3.38 8.67
CA GLY A 25 1.14 -4.02 9.74
C GLY A 25 2.42 -4.71 9.26
N LEU A 26 2.97 -4.28 8.12
CA LEU A 26 4.19 -4.82 7.52
C LEU A 26 5.40 -3.96 7.88
N SER A 27 6.58 -4.59 7.86
CA SER A 27 7.85 -3.87 7.98
C SER A 27 8.08 -2.95 6.78
N GLU A 28 8.27 -1.65 7.03
CA GLU A 28 8.58 -0.64 6.00
C GLU A 28 9.84 -1.00 5.20
N ALA A 29 10.88 -1.51 5.88
CA ALA A 29 12.13 -1.91 5.24
C ALA A 29 11.97 -3.04 4.21
N ARG A 30 10.95 -3.90 4.39
CA ARG A 30 10.64 -5.02 3.48
C ARG A 30 9.42 -4.77 2.60
N ALA A 31 8.81 -3.59 2.69
CA ALA A 31 7.56 -3.26 2.01
C ALA A 31 7.71 -3.36 0.50
N ALA A 32 8.75 -2.73 -0.06
CA ALA A 32 9.00 -2.72 -1.51
C ALA A 32 9.11 -4.15 -2.07
N THR A 33 9.94 -4.99 -1.45
CA THR A 33 10.12 -6.39 -1.86
C THR A 33 8.83 -7.19 -1.72
N THR A 34 8.11 -7.04 -0.61
CA THR A 34 6.86 -7.77 -0.34
C THR A 34 5.79 -7.40 -1.37
N PHE A 35 5.60 -6.10 -1.63
CA PHE A 35 4.64 -5.62 -2.62
C PHE A 35 5.00 -6.03 -4.03
N TRP A 36 6.28 -6.03 -4.37
CA TRP A 36 6.74 -6.55 -5.66
C TRP A 36 6.45 -8.04 -5.79
N GLN A 37 6.70 -8.85 -4.76
CA GLN A 37 6.40 -10.29 -4.79
C GLN A 37 4.89 -10.56 -4.93
N TRP A 38 4.04 -9.74 -4.29
CA TRP A 38 2.58 -9.83 -4.43
C TRP A 38 2.12 -9.43 -5.83
N ALA A 39 2.63 -8.32 -6.37
CA ALA A 39 2.30 -7.84 -7.72
C ALA A 39 2.79 -8.78 -8.83
N ALA A 40 3.95 -9.42 -8.63
CA ALA A 40 4.52 -10.39 -9.56
C ALA A 40 3.97 -11.82 -9.38
N GLY A 41 3.07 -12.04 -8.41
CA GLY A 41 2.53 -13.37 -8.11
C GLY A 41 3.55 -14.37 -7.53
N ARG A 42 4.76 -13.91 -7.18
CA ARG A 42 5.80 -14.75 -6.56
C ARG A 42 5.49 -15.11 -5.11
N ARG A 43 4.66 -14.30 -4.46
CA ARG A 43 4.13 -14.57 -3.12
C ARG A 43 2.63 -14.29 -3.13
N ARG A 44 1.84 -15.18 -2.55
CA ARG A 44 0.42 -14.96 -2.35
C ARG A 44 0.20 -13.86 -1.32
N ILE A 45 -0.72 -12.93 -1.60
CA ILE A 45 -1.18 -11.97 -0.60
C ILE A 45 -2.03 -12.70 0.44
N ASP A 46 -1.78 -12.39 1.71
CA ASP A 46 -2.57 -12.92 2.81
C ASP A 46 -4.05 -12.48 2.69
N PRO A 47 -5.02 -13.35 3.02
CA PRO A 47 -6.44 -12.98 3.02
C PRO A 47 -6.77 -11.72 3.82
N ALA A 48 -6.15 -11.49 4.99
CA ALA A 48 -6.41 -10.32 5.82
C ALA A 48 -5.96 -9.02 5.13
N HIS A 49 -4.75 -9.02 4.57
CA HIS A 49 -4.26 -7.87 3.79
C HIS A 49 -5.10 -7.63 2.54
N ALA A 50 -5.58 -8.69 1.88
CA ALA A 50 -6.47 -8.55 0.73
C ALA A 50 -7.81 -7.92 1.10
N LEU A 51 -8.37 -8.25 2.27
CA LEU A 51 -9.59 -7.62 2.79
C LEU A 51 -9.37 -6.15 3.12
N LEU A 52 -8.26 -5.80 3.79
CA LEU A 52 -7.89 -4.41 4.07
C LEU A 52 -7.72 -3.59 2.79
N MET A 53 -7.01 -4.12 1.80
CA MET A 53 -6.85 -3.47 0.50
C MET A 53 -8.20 -3.18 -0.17
N ARG A 54 -9.14 -4.13 -0.12
CA ARG A 54 -10.50 -3.92 -0.65
C ARG A 54 -11.28 -2.88 0.15
N ALA A 55 -11.16 -2.88 1.47
CA ALA A 55 -11.78 -1.86 2.31
C ALA A 55 -11.26 -0.46 1.94
N TYR A 56 -9.96 -0.31 1.73
CA TYR A 56 -9.35 0.95 1.30
C TYR A 56 -9.86 1.39 -0.08
N LEU A 57 -10.03 0.47 -1.03
CA LEU A 57 -10.63 0.80 -2.33
C LEU A 57 -12.10 1.25 -2.19
N ASN A 58 -12.84 0.68 -1.24
CA ASN A 58 -14.23 1.04 -0.95
C ASN A 58 -14.39 2.34 -0.13
N GLY A 59 -13.29 3.07 0.14
CA GLY A 59 -13.33 4.36 0.84
C GLY A 59 -13.15 4.27 2.35
N TYR A 60 -12.87 3.10 2.93
CA TYR A 60 -12.50 3.02 4.34
C TYR A 60 -11.16 3.72 4.57
N ARG A 61 -11.12 4.67 5.51
CA ARG A 61 -9.94 5.46 5.87
C ARG A 61 -9.76 5.40 7.39
N PRO A 62 -8.88 4.52 7.92
CA PRO A 62 -8.57 4.47 9.34
C PRO A 62 -7.91 5.77 9.83
N ALA A 63 -7.84 5.95 11.15
CA ALA A 63 -7.28 7.17 11.77
C ALA A 63 -5.79 7.40 11.46
N ASP A 64 -5.05 6.35 11.13
CA ASP A 64 -3.64 6.42 10.73
C ASP A 64 -3.45 6.61 9.21
N TRP A 65 -4.54 6.84 8.46
CA TRP A 65 -4.46 7.09 7.02
C TRP A 65 -3.53 8.26 6.74
N PRO A 66 -2.56 8.12 5.81
CA PRO A 66 -1.67 9.20 5.46
C PRO A 66 -2.50 10.32 4.82
N GLU A 67 -2.63 11.45 5.51
CA GLU A 67 -3.06 12.68 4.87
C GLU A 67 -2.12 12.91 3.69
N LYS A 68 -2.69 13.20 2.51
CA LYS A 68 -1.91 13.39 1.28
C LYS A 68 -0.77 14.33 1.61
N GLN A 69 0.45 13.81 1.70
CA GLN A 69 1.64 14.65 1.71
C GLN A 69 1.74 15.19 0.30
N THR A 70 0.97 16.26 0.02
CA THR A 70 1.31 17.24 -1.01
C THR A 70 2.78 17.46 -0.87
N ALA A 71 3.53 17.13 -1.92
CA ALA A 71 4.97 17.13 -1.91
C ALA A 71 5.48 18.52 -1.53
N THR A 72 5.70 18.76 -0.23
CA THR A 72 6.61 19.81 0.22
C THR A 72 8.00 19.26 -0.06
N ARG A 73 8.38 19.31 -1.34
CA ARG A 73 9.77 19.30 -1.76
C ARG A 73 10.38 20.54 -1.10
N LYS A 74 10.85 20.39 0.15
CA LYS A 74 11.74 21.37 0.77
C LYS A 74 12.85 21.63 -0.23
N GLU A 75 12.82 22.81 -0.84
CA GLU A 75 13.97 23.43 -1.49
C GLU A 75 15.14 23.27 -0.52
N ARG A 76 16.10 22.41 -0.90
CA ARG A 76 17.42 22.44 -0.28
C ARG A 76 18.18 23.50 -1.04
N THR A 77 18.35 24.61 -0.34
CA THR A 77 19.27 25.72 -0.56
C THR A 77 20.69 25.22 -0.78
#